data_AF-A0A9X0D056-F1
#
_entry.id   AF-A0A9X0D056-F1
#
_cell.length_a   1.000
_cell.length_b   1.000
_cell.length_c   1.000
_cell.angle_alpha   90.00
_cell.angle_beta   90.00
_cell.angle_gamma   90.00
#
_symmetry.space_group_name_H-M   'P 1'
#
loop_
_entity.id
_entity.type
_entity.pdbx_description
1 polymer ?
#
loop_
_entity_poly.entity_id
_entity_poly.type
_entity_poly.pdbx_seq_one_letter_code
_entity_poly.pdbx_strand_id
1 'polypeptide(L)'
;MEQDVKDLNVHLRETEGVISSIYDDASLKKLPYRLHAVLVHEGQASGGHYWAYVQDPAQQRWCKFNDITVSEVTWDEVSRESSGGYRHVSAYCLMYIDARREGCIGAGGSIQELPADLQELVDKDNAEFEKEMRDWDEKQANKAAAAENECKSIVPRPDVVIDAESGTQTSDATENDEGSTLSTLAEAARSLGVEEALTQWCIQQRTTLERISREYSPEHPGDVRLEHLAIYLMKCKAPEHTISLAILEQIMDDIRTQEETLLMVKQCGQNRLNAERESANIEYQGWKEKYSLFQKVNSCFLTGLEHLHNNKCREALPYLVHACNLNSKLLNPGNPGQAMNEQLLTQWRRVCFLRLNELAVRMFNSTDWKSVCGGLELVSELVVPCIPRLSASLQDADRGAVEQVRNCWCNFLASPLDDRHRAKLEEYLPKLLDVTSESCPEIKPPPVMRPLSSRDLCDRFVRAMELVNANPTAFTT
;
A
#
# COMPACT_ATOMS: atom_id res chain seq x y z
N MET A 1 -3.64 48.06 -27.49
CA MET A 1 -3.86 47.03 -26.45
C MET A 1 -3.27 45.68 -26.85
N GLU A 2 -3.71 45.02 -27.92
CA GLU A 2 -3.12 43.71 -28.32
C GLU A 2 -1.64 43.82 -28.74
N GLN A 3 -1.27 44.88 -29.47
CA GLN A 3 0.13 45.12 -29.84
C GLN A 3 0.99 45.40 -28.61
N ASP A 4 0.52 46.25 -27.69
CA ASP A 4 1.23 46.56 -26.45
C ASP A 4 1.46 45.30 -25.59
N VAL A 5 0.50 44.37 -25.54
CA VAL A 5 0.65 43.08 -24.85
C VAL A 5 1.70 42.20 -25.53
N LYS A 6 1.74 42.17 -26.87
CA LYS A 6 2.77 41.43 -27.61
C LYS A 6 4.16 42.00 -27.35
N ASP A 7 4.29 43.33 -27.39
CA ASP A 7 5.55 44.02 -27.18
C ASP A 7 6.06 43.80 -25.75
N LEU A 8 5.18 43.85 -24.75
CA LEU A 8 5.50 43.50 -23.36
C LEU A 8 5.97 42.04 -23.21
N ASN A 9 5.31 41.08 -23.86
CA ASN A 9 5.72 39.67 -23.83
C ASN A 9 7.07 39.41 -24.53
N VAL A 10 7.42 40.21 -25.55
CA VAL A 10 8.74 40.16 -26.18
C VAL A 10 9.80 40.68 -25.22
N HIS A 11 9.60 41.88 -24.66
CA HIS A 11 10.54 42.46 -23.71
C HIS A 11 10.71 41.60 -22.45
N LEU A 12 9.64 40.96 -21.98
CA LEU A 12 9.70 40.01 -20.86
C LEU A 12 10.62 38.83 -21.19
N ARG A 13 10.42 38.18 -22.34
CA ARG A 13 11.26 37.05 -22.78
C ARG A 13 12.72 37.45 -23.01
N GLU A 14 12.96 38.63 -23.56
CA GLU A 14 14.32 39.16 -23.74
C GLU A 14 15.00 39.38 -22.38
N THR A 15 14.29 39.98 -21.43
CA THR A 15 14.79 40.22 -20.08
C THR A 15 15.06 38.90 -19.34
N GLU A 16 14.14 37.94 -19.42
CA GLU A 16 14.31 36.58 -18.88
C GLU A 16 15.50 35.86 -19.50
N GLY A 17 15.70 36.01 -20.82
CA GLY A 17 16.84 35.44 -21.54
C GLY A 17 18.18 36.04 -21.09
N VAL A 18 18.23 37.37 -20.91
CA VAL A 18 19.41 38.04 -20.35
C VAL A 18 19.67 37.52 -18.93
N ILE A 19 18.65 37.47 -18.07
CA ILE A 19 18.79 37.00 -16.67
C ILE A 19 19.33 35.56 -16.63
N SER A 20 18.80 34.66 -17.46
CA SER A 20 19.22 33.26 -17.51
C SER A 20 20.69 33.08 -17.91
N SER A 21 21.24 34.00 -18.71
CA SER A 21 22.61 33.95 -19.22
C SER A 21 23.64 34.77 -18.41
N ILE A 22 23.23 35.49 -17.35
CA ILE A 22 24.14 36.33 -16.52
C ILE A 22 25.35 35.54 -16.01
N TYR A 23 25.15 34.28 -15.62
CA TYR A 23 26.21 33.43 -15.05
C TYR A 23 26.85 32.50 -16.07
N ASP A 24 26.53 32.65 -17.37
CA ASP A 24 27.08 31.84 -18.46
C ASP A 24 28.47 32.31 -18.93
N ASP A 25 29.25 32.90 -18.02
CA ASP A 25 30.60 33.37 -18.28
C ASP A 25 31.62 32.27 -17.94
N ALA A 26 32.55 31.99 -18.86
CA ALA A 26 33.59 30.97 -18.68
C ALA A 26 34.47 31.22 -17.45
N SER A 27 34.63 32.48 -17.02
CA SER A 27 35.38 32.84 -15.83
C SER A 27 34.71 32.38 -14.52
N LEU A 28 33.38 32.20 -14.52
CA LEU A 28 32.58 31.76 -13.37
C LEU A 28 32.43 30.23 -13.29
N LYS A 29 32.73 29.50 -14.37
CA LYS A 29 32.59 28.03 -14.46
C LYS A 29 33.84 27.23 -14.08
N LYS A 30 34.79 27.83 -13.36
CA LYS A 30 36.10 27.21 -13.03
C LYS A 30 36.06 26.14 -11.93
N LEU A 31 35.01 26.12 -11.11
CA LEU A 31 34.90 25.28 -9.90
C LEU A 31 33.66 24.37 -9.97
N PRO A 32 33.67 23.31 -10.79
CA PRO A 32 32.52 22.42 -10.93
C PRO A 32 32.35 21.49 -9.73
N TYR A 33 31.10 21.30 -9.31
CA TYR A 33 30.70 20.33 -8.31
C TYR A 33 29.68 19.37 -8.92
N ARG A 34 29.93 18.06 -8.79
CA ARG A 34 29.00 17.01 -9.22
C ARG A 34 28.10 16.64 -8.05
N LEU A 35 26.81 16.47 -8.31
CA LEU A 35 25.89 15.92 -7.33
C LEU A 35 26.18 14.42 -7.15
N HIS A 36 26.52 14.00 -5.94
CA HIS A 36 26.88 12.62 -5.65
C HIS A 36 25.74 11.86 -4.97
N ALA A 37 25.08 12.49 -3.99
CA ALA A 37 23.97 11.87 -3.28
C ALA A 37 22.87 12.87 -2.96
N VAL A 38 21.64 12.36 -2.90
CA VAL A 38 20.44 13.09 -2.50
C VAL A 38 19.73 12.30 -1.43
N LEU A 39 19.61 12.89 -0.24
CA LEU A 39 18.85 12.30 0.86
C LEU A 39 17.42 12.82 0.81
N VAL A 40 16.47 11.90 0.78
CA VAL A 40 15.06 12.17 0.59
C VAL A 40 14.29 11.73 1.81
N HIS A 41 13.27 12.50 2.14
CA HIS A 41 12.36 12.23 3.24
C HIS A 41 10.92 12.24 2.74
N GLU A 42 10.15 11.25 3.15
CA GLU A 42 8.70 11.18 2.98
C GLU A 42 8.00 11.22 4.33
N GLY A 43 7.20 12.26 4.56
CA GLY A 43 6.38 12.35 5.78
C GLY A 43 6.49 13.69 6.49
N GLN A 44 6.25 13.67 7.80
CA GLN A 44 6.23 14.87 8.64
C GLN A 44 7.59 15.09 9.32
N ALA A 45 7.87 16.32 9.75
CA ALA A 45 9.14 16.65 10.42
C ALA A 45 9.38 15.82 11.71
N SER A 46 8.31 15.33 12.36
CA SER A 46 8.38 14.49 13.55
C SER A 46 8.55 12.99 13.28
N GLY A 47 8.44 12.56 12.01
CA GLY A 47 8.51 11.16 11.64
C GLY A 47 8.15 10.92 10.18
N GLY A 48 8.94 10.07 9.54
CA GLY A 48 8.78 9.73 8.13
C GLY A 48 9.81 8.69 7.70
N HIS A 49 9.78 8.37 6.41
CA HIS A 49 10.66 7.40 5.78
C HIS A 49 11.83 8.10 5.09
N TYR A 50 13.01 7.50 5.16
CA TYR A 50 14.25 8.09 4.65
C TYR A 50 14.93 7.13 3.70
N TRP A 51 15.35 7.65 2.56
CA TRP A 51 16.19 6.90 1.62
C TRP A 51 17.21 7.84 0.98
N ALA A 52 18.18 7.23 0.29
CA ALA A 52 19.21 7.95 -0.42
C ALA A 52 19.24 7.57 -1.89
N TYR A 53 19.43 8.56 -2.75
CA TYR A 53 19.91 8.36 -4.10
C TYR A 53 21.40 8.60 -4.13
N VAL A 54 22.18 7.66 -4.65
CA VAL A 54 23.63 7.80 -4.78
C VAL A 54 24.02 7.50 -6.22
N GLN A 55 24.81 8.39 -6.81
CA GLN A 55 25.34 8.20 -8.15
C GLN A 55 26.66 7.43 -8.08
N ASP A 56 26.66 6.24 -8.67
CA ASP A 56 27.87 5.45 -8.90
C ASP A 56 28.76 6.19 -9.91
N PRO A 57 29.95 6.67 -9.50
CA PRO A 57 30.88 7.36 -10.40
C PRO A 57 31.42 6.45 -11.51
N ALA A 58 31.60 5.15 -11.23
CA ALA A 58 32.23 4.22 -12.16
C ALA A 58 31.26 3.84 -13.29
N GLN A 59 29.98 3.63 -12.94
CA GLN A 59 28.95 3.23 -13.90
C GLN A 59 28.11 4.40 -14.43
N GLN A 60 28.26 5.60 -13.85
CA GLN A 60 27.45 6.79 -14.17
C GLN A 60 25.93 6.54 -14.01
N ARG A 61 25.55 5.66 -13.09
CA ARG A 61 24.16 5.25 -12.83
C ARG A 61 23.71 5.74 -11.46
N TRP A 62 22.42 6.01 -11.32
CA TRP A 62 21.81 6.35 -10.04
C TRP A 62 21.24 5.09 -9.40
N CYS A 63 21.49 4.93 -8.11
CA CYS A 63 20.94 3.85 -7.31
C CYS A 63 20.12 4.44 -6.16
N LYS A 64 18.95 3.86 -5.91
CA LYS A 64 18.08 4.14 -4.76
C LYS A 64 18.41 3.14 -3.66
N PHE A 65 18.90 3.63 -2.54
CA PHE A 65 19.16 2.87 -1.33
C PHE A 65 18.00 3.07 -0.37
N ASN A 66 17.12 2.08 -0.32
CA ASN A 66 15.88 2.11 0.44
C ASN A 66 15.82 0.91 1.39
N ASP A 67 16.35 1.09 2.60
CA ASP A 67 16.57 0.03 3.59
C ASP A 67 17.32 -1.17 3.00
N ILE A 68 16.71 -2.36 2.99
CA ILE A 68 17.27 -3.61 2.47
C ILE A 68 17.29 -3.67 0.93
N THR A 69 16.60 -2.74 0.26
CA THR A 69 16.42 -2.76 -1.19
C THR A 69 17.32 -1.73 -1.85
N VAL A 70 18.16 -2.20 -2.77
CA VAL A 70 18.97 -1.34 -3.64
C VAL A 70 18.52 -1.56 -5.08
N SER A 71 18.07 -0.50 -5.74
CA SER A 71 17.60 -0.56 -7.13
C SER A 71 18.24 0.53 -7.97
N GLU A 72 18.48 0.24 -9.25
CA GLU A 72 18.86 1.27 -10.21
C GLU A 72 17.67 2.18 -10.52
N VAL A 73 17.92 3.47 -10.69
CA VAL A 73 16.92 4.49 -11.05
C VAL A 73 17.47 5.48 -12.08
N THR A 74 16.57 6.21 -12.73
CA THR A 74 16.94 7.28 -13.66
C THR A 74 17.01 8.64 -12.96
N TRP A 75 17.72 9.60 -13.57
CA TRP A 75 17.74 10.98 -13.08
C TRP A 75 16.33 11.60 -13.00
N ASP A 76 15.44 11.27 -13.93
CA ASP A 76 14.06 11.78 -13.91
C ASP A 76 13.31 11.34 -12.65
N GLU A 77 13.55 10.12 -12.17
CA GLU A 77 12.99 9.65 -10.91
C GLU A 77 13.60 10.39 -9.72
N VAL A 78 14.94 10.50 -9.67
CA VAL A 78 15.65 11.23 -8.61
C VAL A 78 15.12 12.67 -8.53
N SER A 79 15.05 13.37 -9.66
CA SER A 79 14.59 14.76 -9.76
C SER A 79 13.14 14.91 -9.32
N ARG A 80 12.25 14.02 -9.77
CA ARG A 80 10.82 14.05 -9.45
C ARG A 80 10.56 13.89 -7.95
N GLU A 81 11.24 12.95 -7.28
CA GLU A 81 11.07 12.74 -5.83
C GLU A 81 11.83 13.77 -4.99
N SER A 82 12.92 14.34 -5.51
CA SER A 82 13.77 15.26 -4.76
C SER A 82 13.31 16.72 -4.79
N SER A 83 12.74 17.19 -5.91
CA SER A 83 12.43 18.61 -6.13
C SER A 83 11.33 19.18 -5.22
N GLY A 84 10.55 18.31 -4.59
CA GLY A 84 9.36 18.70 -3.82
C GLY A 84 8.19 19.07 -4.73
N GLY A 85 6.97 18.88 -4.23
CA GLY A 85 5.73 19.09 -4.99
C GLY A 85 5.17 17.84 -5.68
N TYR A 86 5.93 16.74 -5.68
CA TYR A 86 5.44 15.41 -6.02
C TYR A 86 5.25 14.58 -4.75
N ARG A 87 3.99 14.25 -4.42
CA ARG A 87 3.61 13.55 -3.16
C ARG A 87 4.07 14.31 -1.90
N HIS A 88 4.22 13.61 -0.78
CA HIS A 88 4.74 14.13 0.50
C HIS A 88 6.25 13.90 0.62
N VAL A 89 6.97 13.98 -0.50
CA VAL A 89 8.38 13.64 -0.63
C VAL A 89 9.18 14.89 -0.97
N SER A 90 10.31 15.11 -0.30
CA SER A 90 11.27 16.14 -0.68
C SER A 90 12.68 15.79 -0.26
N ALA A 91 13.67 16.24 -1.04
CA ALA A 91 15.06 16.20 -0.61
C ALA A 91 15.28 17.11 0.59
N TYR A 92 15.95 16.60 1.63
CA TYR A 92 16.34 17.40 2.79
C TYR A 92 17.85 17.64 2.86
N CYS A 93 18.65 16.89 2.09
CA CYS A 93 20.08 17.12 1.97
C CYS A 93 20.61 16.73 0.57
N LEU A 94 21.46 17.59 0.01
CA LEU A 94 22.15 17.38 -1.25
C LEU A 94 23.66 17.34 -0.99
N MET A 95 24.32 16.27 -1.42
CA MET A 95 25.75 16.10 -1.26
C MET A 95 26.45 16.28 -2.59
N TYR A 96 27.32 17.28 -2.65
CA TYR A 96 28.12 17.59 -3.81
C TYR A 96 29.59 17.27 -3.55
N ILE A 97 30.27 16.83 -4.60
CA ILE A 97 31.69 16.52 -4.61
C ILE A 97 32.40 17.42 -5.62
N ASP A 98 33.64 17.80 -5.31
CA ASP A 98 34.46 18.59 -6.23
C ASP A 98 34.80 17.73 -7.46
N ALA A 99 34.26 18.09 -8.63
CA ALA A 99 34.42 17.31 -9.85
C ALA A 99 35.87 17.32 -10.37
N ARG A 100 36.74 18.18 -9.83
CA ARG A 100 38.18 18.17 -10.14
C ARG A 100 38.94 17.07 -9.41
N ARG A 101 38.28 16.35 -8.48
CA ARG A 101 38.86 15.30 -7.62
C ARG A 101 38.30 13.91 -7.92
N GLU A 102 37.83 13.66 -9.14
CA GLU A 102 37.18 12.39 -9.53
C GLU A 102 38.02 11.13 -9.25
N GLY A 103 39.35 11.22 -9.30
CA GLY A 103 40.24 10.09 -8.96
C GLY A 103 40.24 9.67 -7.48
N CYS A 104 39.59 10.43 -6.60
CA CYS A 104 39.46 10.09 -5.17
C CYS A 104 38.18 9.29 -4.86
N ILE A 105 37.29 9.11 -5.83
CA ILE A 105 35.97 8.49 -5.67
C ILE A 105 35.91 7.26 -6.58
N GLY A 106 36.87 6.36 -6.40
CA GLY A 106 36.77 4.99 -6.90
C GLY A 106 36.05 4.14 -5.86
N ALA A 107 35.30 3.13 -6.31
CA ALA A 107 34.94 2.03 -5.43
C ALA A 107 36.24 1.48 -4.84
N GLY A 108 36.41 1.55 -3.51
CA GLY A 108 37.50 0.88 -2.81
C GLY A 108 37.52 -0.60 -3.20
N GLY A 109 38.71 -1.18 -3.31
CA GLY A 109 38.91 -2.40 -4.08
C GLY A 109 38.32 -3.65 -3.43
N SER A 110 38.63 -4.76 -4.10
CA SER A 110 38.19 -6.11 -3.78
C SER A 110 38.22 -6.40 -2.27
N ILE A 111 37.36 -7.31 -1.79
CA ILE A 111 37.37 -7.83 -0.39
C ILE A 111 38.81 -8.18 0.07
N GLN A 112 39.69 -8.53 -0.87
CA GLN A 112 41.11 -8.80 -0.69
C GLN A 112 41.95 -7.61 -0.15
N GLU A 113 41.44 -6.38 -0.21
CA GLU A 113 42.10 -5.18 0.33
C GLU A 113 41.79 -4.94 1.81
N LEU A 114 40.85 -5.70 2.39
CA LEU A 114 40.52 -5.60 3.81
C LEU A 114 41.64 -6.18 4.69
N PRO A 115 41.84 -5.67 5.91
CA PRO A 115 42.62 -6.35 6.95
C PRO A 115 42.17 -7.80 7.18
N ALA A 116 43.11 -8.69 7.52
CA ALA A 116 42.86 -10.13 7.61
C ALA A 116 41.78 -10.53 8.63
N ASP A 117 41.70 -9.81 9.75
CA ASP A 117 40.67 -9.99 10.78
C ASP A 117 39.26 -9.65 10.27
N LEU A 118 39.13 -8.63 9.41
CA LEU A 118 37.85 -8.28 8.77
C LEU A 118 37.50 -9.24 7.64
N GLN A 119 38.49 -9.74 6.89
CA GLN A 119 38.26 -10.80 5.90
C GLN A 119 37.70 -12.06 6.56
N GLU A 120 38.32 -12.51 7.66
CA GLU A 120 37.85 -13.67 8.42
C GLU A 120 36.42 -13.48 8.94
N LEU A 121 36.07 -12.27 9.40
CA LEU A 121 34.72 -11.94 9.84
C LEU A 121 33.69 -12.08 8.69
N VAL A 122 34.00 -11.53 7.52
CA VAL A 122 33.13 -11.60 6.33
C VAL A 122 32.99 -13.04 5.85
N ASP A 123 34.08 -13.80 5.77
CA ASP A 123 34.08 -15.19 5.33
C ASP A 123 33.25 -16.07 6.28
N LYS A 124 33.35 -15.82 7.58
CA LYS A 124 32.56 -16.53 8.59
C LYS A 124 31.07 -16.22 8.46
N ASP A 125 30.69 -14.96 8.33
CA ASP A 125 29.29 -14.53 8.18
C ASP A 125 28.66 -15.12 6.90
N ASN A 126 29.38 -15.06 5.77
CA ASN A 126 28.96 -15.68 4.51
C ASN A 126 28.76 -17.20 4.65
N ALA A 127 29.68 -17.90 5.34
CA ALA A 127 29.57 -19.34 5.57
C ALA A 127 28.38 -19.71 6.47
N GLU A 128 28.06 -18.88 7.47
CA GLU A 128 26.87 -19.02 8.31
C GLU A 128 25.59 -18.82 7.48
N PHE A 129 25.55 -17.80 6.61
CA PHE A 129 24.42 -17.57 5.70
C PHE A 129 24.20 -18.71 4.71
N GLU A 130 25.27 -19.25 4.10
CA GLU A 130 25.17 -20.42 3.22
C GLU A 130 24.62 -21.65 3.94
N LYS A 131 24.97 -21.81 5.22
CA LYS A 131 24.43 -22.89 6.05
C LYS A 131 22.94 -22.68 6.33
N GLU A 132 22.52 -21.46 6.65
CA GLU A 132 21.11 -21.13 6.86
C GLU A 132 20.28 -21.45 5.62
N MET A 133 20.78 -21.10 4.43
CA MET A 133 20.13 -21.40 3.15
C MET A 133 19.96 -22.91 2.95
N ARG A 134 21.02 -23.72 3.18
CA ARG A 134 20.94 -25.19 3.09
C ARG A 134 19.94 -25.78 4.09
N ASP A 135 19.98 -25.33 5.34
CA ASP A 135 19.08 -25.80 6.39
C ASP A 135 17.62 -25.44 6.06
N TRP A 136 17.38 -24.30 5.39
CA TRP A 136 16.06 -23.90 4.93
C TRP A 136 15.56 -24.78 3.78
N ASP A 137 16.39 -25.02 2.77
CA ASP A 137 16.07 -25.89 1.63
C ASP A 137 15.73 -27.32 2.08
N GLU A 138 16.51 -27.87 3.02
CA GLU A 138 16.26 -29.20 3.57
C GLU A 138 14.92 -29.27 4.32
N LYS A 139 14.58 -28.22 5.08
CA LYS A 139 13.26 -28.13 5.74
C LYS A 139 12.12 -28.05 4.74
N GLN A 140 12.28 -27.31 3.64
CA GLN A 140 11.25 -27.25 2.59
C GLN A 140 11.09 -28.60 1.89
N ALA A 141 12.18 -29.27 1.55
CA ALA A 141 12.15 -30.60 0.93
C ALA A 141 11.47 -31.64 1.84
N ASN A 142 11.79 -31.63 3.14
CA ASN A 142 11.14 -32.50 4.12
C ASN A 142 9.65 -32.21 4.28
N LYS A 143 9.24 -30.93 4.23
CA LYS A 143 7.82 -30.52 4.27
C LYS A 143 7.06 -30.97 3.02
N ALA A 144 7.67 -30.87 1.84
CA ALA A 144 7.10 -31.37 0.59
C ALA A 144 6.95 -32.90 0.59
N ALA A 145 7.97 -33.64 1.06
CA ALA A 145 7.92 -35.10 1.17
C ALA A 145 6.88 -35.60 2.20
N ALA A 146 6.68 -34.86 3.29
CA ALA A 146 5.64 -35.15 4.27
C ALA A 146 4.22 -34.98 3.68
N ALA A 147 3.99 -33.91 2.91
CA ALA A 147 2.73 -33.67 2.21
C ALA A 147 2.43 -34.74 1.15
N GLU A 148 3.46 -35.25 0.46
CA GLU A 148 3.32 -36.33 -0.53
C GLU A 148 2.95 -37.69 0.09
N ASN A 149 3.47 -37.98 1.29
CA ASN A 149 3.13 -39.21 2.03
C ASN A 149 1.71 -39.16 2.63
N GLU A 150 1.21 -37.98 2.98
CA GLU A 150 -0.16 -37.80 3.49
C GLU A 150 -1.22 -38.03 2.38
N CYS A 151 -0.88 -37.71 1.12
CA CYS A 151 -1.75 -37.94 -0.04
C CYS A 151 -1.87 -39.43 -0.46
N LYS A 152 -0.91 -40.28 -0.05
CA LYS A 152 -0.89 -41.73 -0.38
C LYS A 152 -1.72 -42.61 0.56
N SER A 153 -2.36 -42.06 1.59
CA SER A 153 -3.16 -42.82 2.57
C SER A 153 -4.66 -42.88 2.28
N ILE A 154 -5.14 -42.40 1.12
CA ILE A 154 -6.54 -42.52 0.70
C ILE A 154 -6.68 -43.74 -0.21
N VAL A 155 -7.33 -44.79 0.30
CA VAL A 155 -7.63 -46.04 -0.42
C VAL A 155 -8.59 -45.76 -1.59
N PRO A 156 -8.34 -46.25 -2.83
CA PRO A 156 -9.28 -46.07 -3.93
C PRO A 156 -10.42 -47.10 -3.84
N ARG A 157 -11.67 -46.64 -3.94
CA ARG A 157 -12.82 -47.47 -4.33
C ARG A 157 -12.80 -47.66 -5.86
N PRO A 158 -13.04 -48.88 -6.38
CA PRO A 158 -13.23 -49.08 -7.81
C PRO A 158 -14.66 -48.69 -8.19
N ASP A 159 -14.80 -47.85 -9.21
CA ASP A 159 -15.78 -47.99 -10.30
C ASP A 159 -16.01 -46.63 -10.98
N VAL A 160 -15.55 -46.53 -12.22
CA VAL A 160 -16.24 -46.02 -13.42
C VAL A 160 -15.16 -45.59 -14.42
N VAL A 161 -15.07 -46.40 -15.46
CA VAL A 161 -14.27 -46.20 -16.68
C VAL A 161 -14.98 -45.15 -17.53
N ILE A 162 -14.34 -44.01 -17.81
CA ILE A 162 -14.57 -43.24 -19.05
C ILE A 162 -13.23 -42.67 -19.52
N ASP A 163 -13.03 -42.80 -20.82
CA ASP A 163 -11.78 -42.75 -21.56
C ASP A 163 -10.96 -41.46 -21.46
N ALA A 164 -9.66 -41.67 -21.64
CA ALA A 164 -8.62 -40.67 -21.74
C ALA A 164 -8.72 -39.87 -23.06
N GLU A 165 -8.37 -38.60 -23.02
CA GLU A 165 -7.36 -38.03 -23.93
C GLU A 165 -6.76 -36.71 -23.41
N SER A 166 -5.43 -36.67 -23.47
CA SER A 166 -4.47 -35.55 -23.47
C SER A 166 -4.51 -34.48 -22.36
N GLY A 167 -3.73 -34.74 -21.31
CA GLY A 167 -2.53 -33.97 -20.95
C GLY A 167 -2.64 -32.45 -20.77
N THR A 168 -2.60 -32.00 -19.50
CA THR A 168 -2.04 -30.69 -19.16
C THR A 168 -1.20 -30.82 -17.89
N GLN A 169 0.09 -30.55 -18.05
CA GLN A 169 1.06 -30.36 -16.99
C GLN A 169 0.65 -29.11 -16.19
N THR A 170 0.47 -29.27 -14.89
CA THR A 170 0.44 -28.14 -13.96
C THR A 170 1.88 -27.78 -13.64
N SER A 171 2.41 -26.76 -14.31
CA SER A 171 3.70 -26.16 -13.97
C SER A 171 3.47 -24.80 -13.32
N ASP A 172 4.14 -24.61 -12.18
CA ASP A 172 4.54 -23.32 -11.63
C ASP A 172 4.92 -22.33 -12.74
N ALA A 173 4.24 -21.19 -12.78
CA ALA A 173 4.63 -20.06 -13.62
C ALA A 173 4.09 -18.76 -13.04
N THR A 174 4.89 -18.00 -12.28
CA THR A 174 4.60 -16.57 -12.03
C THR A 174 5.83 -15.66 -12.05
N GLU A 175 6.92 -16.06 -12.73
CA GLU A 175 7.98 -15.12 -13.15
C GLU A 175 8.33 -15.21 -14.65
N ASN A 176 7.84 -16.22 -15.39
CA ASN A 176 8.08 -16.36 -16.84
C ASN A 176 6.91 -15.88 -17.74
N ASP A 177 5.80 -15.37 -17.17
CA ASP A 177 4.55 -15.16 -17.93
C ASP A 177 4.43 -13.78 -18.60
N GLU A 178 4.93 -12.70 -17.97
CA GLU A 178 4.88 -11.34 -18.56
C GLU A 178 5.75 -11.19 -19.82
N GLY A 179 6.88 -11.91 -19.88
CA GLY A 179 7.74 -11.95 -21.08
C GLY A 179 7.11 -12.72 -22.24
N SER A 180 6.31 -13.75 -21.95
CA SER A 180 5.64 -14.57 -22.97
C SER A 180 4.45 -13.84 -23.60
N THR A 181 3.72 -13.07 -22.78
CA THR A 181 2.53 -12.32 -23.19
C THR A 181 2.90 -11.12 -24.07
N LEU A 182 3.90 -10.32 -23.70
CA LEU A 182 4.36 -9.21 -24.55
C LEU A 182 4.97 -9.68 -25.87
N SER A 183 5.65 -10.84 -25.90
CA SER A 183 6.14 -11.46 -27.14
C SER A 183 4.99 -11.80 -28.09
N THR A 184 3.88 -12.34 -27.56
CA THR A 184 2.68 -12.66 -28.33
C THR A 184 2.04 -11.40 -28.93
N LEU A 185 1.99 -10.31 -28.17
CA LEU A 185 1.51 -9.01 -28.67
C LEU A 185 2.39 -8.46 -29.80
N ALA A 186 3.72 -8.57 -29.66
CA ALA A 186 4.65 -8.12 -30.69
C ALA A 186 4.52 -8.93 -32.00
N GLU A 187 4.32 -10.24 -31.90
CA GLU A 187 4.05 -11.11 -33.04
C GLU A 187 2.71 -10.80 -33.72
N ALA A 188 1.66 -10.55 -32.95
CA ALA A 188 0.37 -10.11 -33.47
C ALA A 188 0.50 -8.76 -34.20
N ALA A 189 1.24 -7.80 -33.64
CA ALA A 189 1.47 -6.50 -34.27
C ALA A 189 2.25 -6.60 -35.59
N ARG A 190 3.21 -7.53 -35.69
CA ARG A 190 3.95 -7.80 -36.94
C ARG A 190 3.09 -8.44 -38.02
N SER A 191 2.10 -9.25 -37.65
CA SER A 191 1.30 -10.04 -38.60
C SER A 191 -0.02 -9.36 -39.03
N LEU A 192 -0.73 -8.75 -38.08
CA LEU A 192 -2.07 -8.18 -38.27
C LEU A 192 -2.05 -6.65 -38.40
N GLY A 193 -0.92 -6.02 -38.04
CA GLY A 193 -0.81 -4.57 -37.90
C GLY A 193 -1.08 -4.11 -36.46
N VAL A 194 -0.54 -2.93 -36.14
CA VAL A 194 -0.46 -2.39 -34.77
C VAL A 194 -1.85 -2.17 -34.14
N GLU A 195 -2.81 -1.62 -34.90
CA GLU A 195 -4.14 -1.25 -34.40
C GLU A 195 -5.04 -2.48 -34.14
N GLU A 196 -5.01 -3.46 -35.06
CA GLU A 196 -5.76 -4.71 -34.91
C GLU A 196 -5.18 -5.55 -33.77
N ALA A 197 -3.84 -5.65 -33.67
CA ALA A 197 -3.18 -6.35 -32.58
C ALA A 197 -3.52 -5.76 -31.20
N LEU A 198 -3.51 -4.42 -31.08
CA LEU A 198 -3.92 -3.75 -29.84
C LEU A 198 -5.38 -4.05 -29.49
N THR A 199 -6.27 -4.08 -30.48
CA THR A 199 -7.69 -4.37 -30.27
C THR A 199 -7.91 -5.81 -29.79
N GLN A 200 -7.29 -6.78 -30.44
CA GLN A 200 -7.32 -8.20 -30.03
C GLN A 200 -6.77 -8.37 -28.61
N TRP A 201 -5.68 -7.66 -28.28
CA TRP A 201 -5.08 -7.72 -26.95
C TRP A 201 -6.00 -7.15 -25.86
N CYS A 202 -6.63 -5.99 -26.11
CA CYS A 202 -7.62 -5.42 -25.19
C CYS A 202 -8.78 -6.40 -24.93
N ILE A 203 -9.24 -7.12 -25.96
CA ILE A 203 -10.29 -8.15 -25.83
C ILE A 203 -9.78 -9.31 -24.97
N GLN A 204 -8.59 -9.83 -25.24
CA GLN A 204 -8.00 -10.94 -24.49
C GLN A 204 -7.76 -10.57 -23.01
N GLN A 205 -7.23 -9.38 -22.73
CA GLN A 205 -7.04 -8.88 -21.37
C GLN A 205 -8.36 -8.72 -20.65
N ARG A 206 -9.38 -8.17 -21.31
CA ARG A 206 -10.73 -8.08 -20.77
C ARG A 206 -11.28 -9.47 -20.42
N THR A 207 -11.22 -10.44 -21.32
CA THR A 207 -11.71 -11.80 -21.07
C THR A 207 -10.99 -12.45 -19.89
N THR A 208 -9.68 -12.23 -19.76
CA THR A 208 -8.87 -12.71 -18.64
C THR A 208 -9.32 -12.08 -17.31
N LEU A 209 -9.51 -10.77 -17.28
CA LEU A 209 -9.98 -10.05 -16.09
C LEU A 209 -11.42 -10.41 -15.72
N GLU A 210 -12.30 -10.65 -16.70
CA GLU A 210 -13.65 -11.15 -16.47
C GLU A 210 -13.65 -12.55 -15.88
N ARG A 211 -12.73 -13.41 -16.34
CA ARG A 211 -12.51 -14.76 -15.79
C ARG A 211 -12.05 -14.68 -14.34
N ILE A 212 -11.01 -13.89 -14.05
CA ILE A 212 -10.52 -13.65 -12.68
C ILE A 212 -11.63 -13.12 -11.77
N SER A 213 -12.43 -12.17 -12.27
CA SER A 213 -13.60 -11.62 -11.55
C SER A 213 -14.67 -12.68 -11.21
N ARG A 214 -14.74 -13.79 -11.96
CA ARG A 214 -15.72 -14.88 -11.76
C ARG A 214 -15.16 -16.08 -10.98
N GLU A 215 -13.90 -16.42 -11.15
CA GLU A 215 -13.30 -17.69 -10.70
C GLU A 215 -12.86 -17.72 -9.22
N TYR A 216 -12.75 -16.57 -8.56
CA TYR A 216 -12.54 -16.57 -7.11
C TYR A 216 -13.80 -17.06 -6.39
N SER A 217 -13.70 -18.29 -5.88
CA SER A 217 -14.74 -18.93 -5.07
C SER A 217 -15.15 -18.03 -3.90
N PRO A 218 -16.44 -17.96 -3.52
CA PRO A 218 -16.89 -17.24 -2.32
C PRO A 218 -16.24 -17.73 -1.01
N GLU A 219 -15.52 -18.84 -1.04
CA GLU A 219 -14.75 -19.40 0.08
C GLU A 219 -13.29 -18.90 0.14
N HIS A 220 -12.81 -18.17 -0.88
CA HIS A 220 -11.46 -17.60 -0.86
C HIS A 220 -11.43 -16.29 -0.05
N PRO A 221 -10.47 -16.11 0.89
CA PRO A 221 -10.46 -14.98 1.83
C PRO A 221 -10.10 -13.61 1.22
N GLY A 222 -9.71 -13.53 -0.05
CA GLY A 222 -9.28 -12.29 -0.74
C GLY A 222 -10.41 -11.47 -1.38
N ASP A 223 -10.18 -10.16 -1.57
CA ASP A 223 -11.06 -9.28 -2.34
C ASP A 223 -10.49 -8.98 -3.74
N VAL A 224 -11.03 -9.64 -4.76
CA VAL A 224 -10.58 -9.54 -6.17
C VAL A 224 -10.55 -8.11 -6.71
N ARG A 225 -11.31 -7.20 -6.12
CA ARG A 225 -11.34 -5.79 -6.57
C ARG A 225 -9.99 -5.12 -6.31
N LEU A 226 -9.18 -5.62 -5.38
CA LEU A 226 -7.86 -5.07 -5.08
C LEU A 226 -6.81 -5.43 -6.15
N GLU A 227 -7.03 -6.50 -6.94
CA GLU A 227 -6.05 -6.94 -7.94
C GLU A 227 -5.89 -5.94 -9.09
N HIS A 228 -7.00 -5.40 -9.59
CA HIS A 228 -6.98 -4.54 -10.78
C HIS A 228 -8.13 -3.53 -10.82
N LEU A 229 -7.86 -2.30 -11.29
CA LEU A 229 -8.86 -1.23 -11.44
C LEU A 229 -10.05 -1.70 -12.30
N ALA A 230 -9.79 -2.36 -13.42
CA ALA A 230 -10.86 -2.86 -14.30
C ALA A 230 -11.78 -3.87 -13.60
N ILE A 231 -11.26 -4.73 -12.70
CA ILE A 231 -12.09 -5.67 -11.92
C ILE A 231 -12.99 -4.88 -10.96
N TYR A 232 -12.44 -3.87 -10.28
CA TYR A 232 -13.24 -2.97 -9.45
C TYR A 232 -14.36 -2.29 -10.27
N LEU A 233 -14.05 -1.77 -11.46
CA LEU A 233 -15.03 -1.12 -12.34
C LEU A 233 -16.12 -2.10 -12.81
N MET A 234 -15.75 -3.33 -13.17
CA MET A 234 -16.69 -4.39 -13.54
C MET A 234 -17.64 -4.72 -12.38
N LYS A 235 -17.12 -4.91 -11.16
CA LYS A 235 -17.94 -5.16 -9.95
C LYS A 235 -18.83 -3.96 -9.60
N CYS A 236 -18.35 -2.76 -9.89
CA CYS A 236 -19.12 -1.52 -9.76
C CYS A 236 -20.05 -1.26 -10.95
N LYS A 237 -20.21 -2.16 -11.92
CA LYS A 237 -21.09 -1.94 -13.10
C LYS A 237 -20.83 -0.57 -13.77
N ALA A 238 -19.56 -0.16 -13.84
CA ALA A 238 -19.17 1.07 -14.52
C ALA A 238 -19.45 0.94 -16.04
N PRO A 239 -19.57 2.06 -16.77
CA PRO A 239 -19.76 2.00 -18.22
C PRO A 239 -18.65 1.20 -18.92
N GLU A 240 -19.03 0.46 -19.96
CA GLU A 240 -18.13 -0.39 -20.75
C GLU A 240 -16.92 0.36 -21.33
N HIS A 241 -17.16 1.61 -21.73
CA HIS A 241 -16.10 2.52 -22.19
C HIS A 241 -15.05 2.79 -21.08
N THR A 242 -15.47 3.05 -19.84
CA THR A 242 -14.59 3.29 -18.68
C THR A 242 -13.74 2.06 -18.36
N ILE A 243 -14.32 0.87 -18.47
CA ILE A 243 -13.60 -0.41 -18.28
C ILE A 243 -12.54 -0.58 -19.38
N SER A 244 -12.92 -0.30 -20.63
CA SER A 244 -12.02 -0.40 -21.79
C SER A 244 -10.84 0.58 -21.67
N LEU A 245 -11.09 1.80 -21.20
CA LEU A 245 -10.05 2.79 -20.90
C LEU A 245 -9.08 2.32 -19.82
N ALA A 246 -9.58 1.71 -18.74
CA ALA A 246 -8.74 1.18 -17.66
C ALA A 246 -7.82 0.05 -18.14
N ILE A 247 -8.33 -0.84 -19.00
CA ILE A 247 -7.54 -1.92 -19.60
C ILE A 247 -6.48 -1.34 -20.54
N LEU A 248 -6.86 -0.38 -21.38
CA LEU A 248 -5.93 0.27 -22.31
C LEU A 248 -4.81 0.99 -21.55
N GLU A 249 -5.14 1.77 -20.51
CA GLU A 249 -4.15 2.46 -19.68
C GLU A 249 -3.17 1.47 -19.04
N GLN A 250 -3.66 0.34 -18.50
CA GLN A 250 -2.80 -0.70 -17.93
C GLN A 250 -1.83 -1.27 -18.97
N ILE A 251 -2.31 -1.64 -20.16
CA ILE A 251 -1.45 -2.20 -21.22
C ILE A 251 -0.32 -1.23 -21.56
N MET A 252 -0.58 0.08 -21.56
CA MET A 252 0.46 1.09 -21.83
C MET A 252 1.51 1.17 -20.71
N ASP A 253 1.09 1.00 -19.46
CA ASP A 253 1.97 0.98 -18.29
C ASP A 253 2.81 -0.32 -18.21
N ASP A 254 2.28 -1.43 -18.74
CA ASP A 254 2.96 -2.74 -18.81
C ASP A 254 4.02 -2.79 -19.91
N ILE A 255 3.83 -2.07 -21.02
CA ILE A 255 4.84 -1.96 -22.09
C ILE A 255 6.01 -1.08 -21.60
N ARG A 256 7.04 -1.72 -21.02
CA ARG A 256 8.29 -1.10 -20.52
C ARG A 256 9.51 -1.40 -21.40
N THR A 257 9.30 -1.94 -22.59
CA THR A 257 10.36 -2.48 -23.45
C THR A 257 10.98 -1.42 -24.36
N GLN A 258 12.16 -1.74 -24.92
CA GLN A 258 12.81 -0.97 -25.99
C GLN A 258 12.52 -1.52 -27.40
N GLU A 259 11.64 -2.51 -27.52
CA GLU A 259 11.32 -3.12 -28.83
C GLU A 259 10.48 -2.15 -29.67
N GLU A 260 10.94 -1.87 -30.89
CA GLU A 260 10.32 -0.89 -31.80
C GLU A 260 8.85 -1.21 -32.10
N THR A 261 8.51 -2.49 -32.31
CA THR A 261 7.13 -2.93 -32.57
C THR A 261 6.21 -2.64 -31.39
N LEU A 262 6.65 -2.92 -30.16
CA LEU A 262 5.86 -2.65 -28.95
C LEU A 262 5.78 -1.16 -28.64
N LEU A 263 6.81 -0.37 -28.98
CA LEU A 263 6.74 1.09 -28.91
C LEU A 263 5.72 1.67 -29.90
N MET A 264 5.59 1.11 -31.10
CA MET A 264 4.53 1.49 -32.04
C MET A 264 3.13 1.15 -31.49
N VAL A 265 2.96 -0.03 -30.87
CA VAL A 265 1.73 -0.40 -30.16
C VAL A 265 1.42 0.59 -29.03
N LYS A 266 2.43 0.94 -28.23
CA LYS A 266 2.31 1.93 -27.15
C LYS A 266 1.90 3.31 -27.66
N GLN A 267 2.49 3.75 -28.78
CA GLN A 267 2.13 5.04 -29.38
C GLN A 267 0.70 5.03 -29.95
N CYS A 268 0.30 3.94 -30.60
CA CYS A 268 -1.08 3.75 -31.07
C CYS A 268 -2.09 3.80 -29.91
N GLY A 269 -1.81 3.07 -28.83
CA GLY A 269 -2.65 3.06 -27.63
C GLY A 269 -2.71 4.42 -26.93
N GLN A 270 -1.60 5.15 -26.84
CA GLN A 270 -1.58 6.49 -26.26
C GLN A 270 -2.41 7.50 -27.08
N ASN A 271 -2.38 7.40 -28.41
CA ASN A 271 -3.20 8.24 -29.28
C ASN A 271 -4.70 7.96 -29.07
N ARG A 272 -5.07 6.68 -28.98
CA ARG A 272 -6.45 6.27 -28.67
C ARG A 272 -6.90 6.76 -27.30
N LEU A 273 -6.04 6.61 -26.28
CA LEU A 273 -6.30 7.09 -24.92
C LEU A 273 -6.50 8.61 -24.90
N ASN A 274 -5.70 9.37 -25.64
CA ASN A 274 -5.82 10.83 -25.72
C ASN A 274 -7.13 11.26 -26.41
N ALA A 275 -7.50 10.61 -27.52
CA ALA A 275 -8.74 10.90 -28.24
C ALA A 275 -9.99 10.58 -27.39
N GLU A 276 -9.97 9.48 -26.64
CA GLU A 276 -11.07 9.10 -25.75
C GLU A 276 -11.13 9.98 -24.47
N ARG A 277 -9.99 10.49 -23.99
CA ARG A 277 -9.93 11.40 -22.84
C ARG A 277 -10.58 12.76 -23.12
N GLU A 278 -10.53 13.27 -24.35
CA GLU A 278 -11.16 14.56 -24.68
C GLU A 278 -12.69 14.58 -24.48
N SER A 279 -13.36 13.43 -24.54
CA SER A 279 -14.82 13.34 -24.40
C SER A 279 -15.31 12.85 -23.03
N ALA A 280 -14.50 12.09 -22.27
CA ALA A 280 -14.93 11.40 -21.04
C ALA A 280 -14.02 11.61 -19.82
N ASN A 281 -13.05 12.55 -19.86
CA ASN A 281 -12.01 12.70 -18.83
C ASN A 281 -12.56 12.78 -17.40
N ILE A 282 -13.62 13.57 -17.18
CA ILE A 282 -14.12 13.86 -15.83
C ILE A 282 -14.70 12.60 -15.18
N GLU A 283 -15.45 11.79 -15.93
CA GLU A 283 -16.05 10.57 -15.40
C GLU A 283 -14.99 9.50 -15.08
N TYR A 284 -14.02 9.30 -16.00
CA TYR A 284 -12.95 8.34 -15.80
C TYR A 284 -12.05 8.70 -14.61
N GLN A 285 -11.69 9.99 -14.45
CA GLN A 285 -10.94 10.45 -13.26
C GLN A 285 -11.73 10.22 -11.96
N GLY A 286 -13.04 10.49 -11.95
CA GLY A 286 -13.89 10.21 -10.79
C GLY A 286 -13.90 8.72 -10.41
N TRP A 287 -13.83 7.82 -11.38
CA TRP A 287 -13.69 6.38 -11.13
C TRP A 287 -12.31 6.00 -10.56
N LYS A 288 -11.21 6.61 -11.05
CA LYS A 288 -9.87 6.42 -10.47
C LYS A 288 -9.78 6.93 -9.04
N GLU A 289 -10.41 8.06 -8.73
CA GLU A 289 -10.49 8.60 -7.38
C GLU A 289 -11.23 7.65 -6.43
N LYS A 290 -12.38 7.11 -6.87
CA LYS A 290 -13.13 6.09 -6.11
C LYS A 290 -12.28 4.85 -5.85
N TYR A 291 -11.57 4.35 -6.86
CA TYR A 291 -10.70 3.18 -6.69
C TYR A 291 -9.53 3.48 -5.74
N SER A 292 -8.89 4.64 -5.85
CA SER A 292 -7.85 5.07 -4.92
C SER A 292 -8.38 5.15 -3.49
N LEU A 293 -9.59 5.68 -3.30
CA LEU A 293 -10.25 5.72 -2.00
C LEU A 293 -10.57 4.31 -1.49
N PHE A 294 -10.98 3.38 -2.35
CA PHE A 294 -11.21 1.98 -2.00
C PHE A 294 -9.92 1.28 -1.55
N GLN A 295 -8.79 1.51 -2.24
CA GLN A 295 -7.48 1.00 -1.82
C GLN A 295 -7.05 1.61 -0.48
N LYS A 296 -7.32 2.90 -0.25
CA LYS A 296 -7.05 3.57 1.04
C LYS A 296 -7.86 2.97 2.19
N VAL A 297 -9.16 2.70 1.99
CA VAL A 297 -10.02 2.01 2.96
C VAL A 297 -9.41 0.67 3.37
N ASN A 298 -9.05 -0.16 2.37
CA ASN A 298 -8.47 -1.48 2.62
C ASN A 298 -7.09 -1.38 3.31
N SER A 299 -6.22 -0.45 2.89
CA SER A 299 -4.92 -0.23 3.54
C SER A 299 -5.08 0.16 5.02
N CYS A 300 -6.00 1.08 5.34
CA CYS A 300 -6.30 1.44 6.72
C CYS A 300 -6.85 0.26 7.51
N PHE A 301 -7.82 -0.47 6.95
CA PHE A 301 -8.41 -1.62 7.60
C PHE A 301 -7.37 -2.71 7.93
N LEU A 302 -6.55 -3.10 6.95
CA LEU A 302 -5.53 -4.14 7.11
C LEU A 302 -4.46 -3.73 8.12
N THR A 303 -4.01 -2.47 8.08
CA THR A 303 -3.06 -1.94 9.07
C THR A 303 -3.67 -1.92 10.47
N GLY A 304 -4.97 -1.59 10.60
CA GLY A 304 -5.71 -1.69 11.85
C GLY A 304 -5.79 -3.13 12.38
N LEU A 305 -6.04 -4.11 11.52
CA LEU A 305 -6.06 -5.53 11.88
C LEU A 305 -4.69 -6.04 12.32
N GLU A 306 -3.62 -5.67 11.61
CA GLU A 306 -2.24 -6.03 11.96
C GLU A 306 -1.88 -5.50 13.36
N HIS A 307 -2.23 -4.25 13.68
CA HIS A 307 -2.03 -3.69 15.02
C HIS A 307 -2.87 -4.42 16.07
N LEU A 308 -4.12 -4.74 15.75
CA LEU A 308 -5.02 -5.47 16.65
C LEU A 308 -4.50 -6.88 16.95
N HIS A 309 -3.96 -7.57 15.96
CA HIS A 309 -3.33 -8.89 16.12
C HIS A 309 -2.08 -8.82 17.00
N ASN A 310 -1.28 -7.76 16.86
CA ASN A 310 -0.10 -7.49 17.68
C ASN A 310 -0.42 -6.92 19.08
N ASN A 311 -1.68 -6.97 19.53
CA ASN A 311 -2.18 -6.41 20.79
C ASN A 311 -1.96 -4.89 20.96
N LYS A 312 -1.68 -4.17 19.87
CA LYS A 312 -1.50 -2.71 19.82
C LYS A 312 -2.85 -2.02 19.60
N CYS A 313 -3.77 -2.18 20.55
CA CYS A 313 -5.16 -1.71 20.41
C CYS A 313 -5.26 -0.17 20.35
N ARG A 314 -4.35 0.55 21.03
CA ARG A 314 -4.31 2.01 21.04
C ARG A 314 -4.04 2.57 19.64
N GLU A 315 -3.15 1.92 18.90
CA GLU A 315 -2.78 2.25 17.53
C GLU A 315 -3.81 1.73 16.52
N ALA A 316 -4.44 0.58 16.78
CA ALA A 316 -5.40 -0.04 15.86
C ALA A 316 -6.70 0.77 15.68
N LEU A 317 -7.28 1.32 16.75
CA LEU A 317 -8.62 1.93 16.70
C LEU A 317 -8.69 3.14 15.73
N PRO A 318 -7.73 4.09 15.72
CA PRO A 318 -7.71 5.18 14.75
C PRO A 318 -7.75 4.72 13.29
N TYR A 319 -7.02 3.65 12.95
CA TYR A 319 -7.04 3.08 11.59
C TYR A 319 -8.41 2.51 11.22
N LEU A 320 -9.04 1.75 12.11
CA LEU A 320 -10.34 1.12 11.87
C LEU A 320 -11.46 2.16 11.77
N VAL A 321 -11.44 3.18 12.64
CA VAL A 321 -12.40 4.29 12.59
C VAL A 321 -12.23 5.10 11.31
N HIS A 322 -10.98 5.39 10.92
CA HIS A 322 -10.71 6.08 9.66
C HIS A 322 -11.16 5.26 8.44
N ALA A 323 -10.93 3.94 8.44
CA ALA A 323 -11.41 3.05 7.39
C ALA A 323 -12.94 3.10 7.25
N CYS A 324 -13.70 3.05 8.37
CA CYS A 324 -15.15 3.22 8.34
C CYS A 324 -15.58 4.57 7.75
N ASN A 325 -14.91 5.67 8.15
CA ASN A 325 -15.22 7.02 7.68
C ASN A 325 -14.91 7.23 6.19
N LEU A 326 -13.84 6.60 5.68
CA LEU A 326 -13.53 6.62 4.25
C LEU A 326 -14.54 5.76 3.48
N ASN A 327 -14.91 4.60 4.03
CA ASN A 327 -15.85 3.67 3.37
C ASN A 327 -17.24 4.27 3.22
N SER A 328 -17.71 5.07 4.19
CA SER A 328 -19.01 5.75 4.09
C SER A 328 -19.08 6.75 2.92
N LYS A 329 -17.94 7.27 2.46
CA LYS A 329 -17.87 8.15 1.27
C LYS A 329 -18.00 7.38 -0.05
N LEU A 330 -17.73 6.07 -0.04
CA LEU A 330 -17.89 5.17 -1.20
C LEU A 330 -19.25 4.49 -1.23
N LEU A 331 -20.00 4.53 -0.12
CA LEU A 331 -21.25 3.83 0.00
C LEU A 331 -22.29 4.43 -0.96
N ASN A 332 -22.74 3.62 -1.91
CA ASN A 332 -23.82 3.96 -2.81
C ASN A 332 -24.89 2.86 -2.73
N PRO A 333 -26.13 3.16 -2.30
CA PRO A 333 -27.20 2.17 -2.20
C PRO A 333 -27.52 1.47 -3.52
N GLY A 334 -27.34 2.16 -4.66
CA GLY A 334 -27.52 1.58 -5.99
C GLY A 334 -26.36 0.72 -6.46
N ASN A 335 -25.22 0.73 -5.74
CA ASN A 335 -23.99 0.08 -6.16
C ASN A 335 -23.09 -0.26 -4.97
N PRO A 336 -23.44 -1.31 -4.20
CA PRO A 336 -22.68 -1.70 -3.00
C PRO A 336 -21.26 -2.17 -3.32
N GLY A 337 -20.98 -2.51 -4.59
CA GLY A 337 -19.66 -2.94 -5.05
C GLY A 337 -18.56 -1.87 -5.01
N GLN A 338 -18.90 -0.60 -4.76
CA GLN A 338 -17.93 0.49 -4.62
C GLN A 338 -17.22 0.50 -3.26
N ALA A 339 -17.88 -0.01 -2.23
CA ALA A 339 -17.39 0.04 -0.87
C ALA A 339 -16.85 -1.33 -0.40
N MET A 340 -15.98 -1.31 0.60
CA MET A 340 -15.64 -2.51 1.36
C MET A 340 -16.85 -2.98 2.17
N ASN A 341 -16.91 -4.28 2.49
CA ASN A 341 -17.97 -4.86 3.31
C ASN A 341 -18.11 -4.10 4.64
N GLU A 342 -19.24 -3.42 4.80
CA GLU A 342 -19.52 -2.58 5.97
C GLU A 342 -19.61 -3.41 7.25
N GLN A 343 -20.19 -4.63 7.19
CA GLN A 343 -20.31 -5.49 8.36
C GLN A 343 -18.93 -5.89 8.90
N LEU A 344 -17.98 -6.18 8.01
CA LEU A 344 -16.61 -6.53 8.40
C LEU A 344 -15.93 -5.33 9.08
N LEU A 345 -16.04 -4.13 8.50
CA LEU A 345 -15.48 -2.91 9.07
C LEU A 345 -16.06 -2.59 10.44
N THR A 346 -17.40 -2.60 10.58
CA THR A 346 -18.06 -2.27 11.86
C THR A 346 -17.77 -3.32 12.92
N GLN A 347 -17.73 -4.61 12.55
CA GLN A 347 -17.36 -5.70 13.46
C GLN A 347 -15.97 -5.48 14.05
N TRP A 348 -14.96 -5.24 13.23
CA TRP A 348 -13.58 -5.08 13.72
C TRP A 348 -13.35 -3.79 14.48
N ARG A 349 -14.01 -2.70 14.08
CA ARG A 349 -14.07 -1.47 14.90
C ARG A 349 -14.64 -1.76 16.29
N ARG A 350 -15.76 -2.50 16.37
CA ARG A 350 -16.41 -2.86 17.64
C ARG A 350 -15.52 -3.76 18.50
N VAL A 351 -14.90 -4.78 17.91
CA VAL A 351 -13.95 -5.66 18.63
C VAL A 351 -12.79 -4.85 19.19
N CYS A 352 -12.21 -3.95 18.40
CA CYS A 352 -11.13 -3.07 18.87
C CYS A 352 -11.59 -2.14 19.99
N PHE A 353 -12.80 -1.56 19.88
CA PHE A 353 -13.40 -0.71 20.91
C PHE A 353 -13.55 -1.45 22.26
N LEU A 354 -14.08 -2.68 22.24
CA LEU A 354 -14.23 -3.50 23.46
C LEU A 354 -12.88 -3.90 24.06
N ARG A 355 -11.93 -4.37 23.24
CA ARG A 355 -10.57 -4.72 23.70
C ARG A 355 -9.82 -3.54 24.31
N LEU A 356 -10.01 -2.35 23.74
CA LEU A 356 -9.42 -1.12 24.26
C LEU A 356 -10.02 -0.75 25.62
N ASN A 357 -11.33 -0.97 25.81
CA ASN A 357 -11.96 -0.85 27.11
C ASN A 357 -11.43 -1.87 28.12
N GLU A 358 -11.29 -3.15 27.75
CA GLU A 358 -10.70 -4.18 28.61
C GLU A 358 -9.26 -3.84 29.03
N LEU A 359 -8.47 -3.25 28.13
CA LEU A 359 -7.13 -2.74 28.45
C LEU A 359 -7.21 -1.59 29.48
N ALA A 360 -8.08 -0.61 29.28
CA ALA A 360 -8.29 0.48 30.25
C ALA A 360 -8.71 -0.03 31.63
N VAL A 361 -9.62 -1.00 31.67
CA VAL A 361 -10.09 -1.65 32.91
C VAL A 361 -8.94 -2.36 33.63
N ARG A 362 -8.10 -3.11 32.90
CA ARG A 362 -6.90 -3.75 33.48
C ARG A 362 -5.91 -2.71 34.03
N MET A 363 -5.71 -1.61 33.31
CA MET A 363 -4.84 -0.52 33.75
C MET A 363 -5.38 0.20 34.98
N PHE A 364 -6.71 0.37 35.07
CA PHE A 364 -7.39 0.99 36.20
C PHE A 364 -7.37 0.13 37.47
N ASN A 365 -7.39 -1.20 37.33
CA ASN A 365 -7.24 -2.13 38.46
C ASN A 365 -5.77 -2.32 38.92
N SER A 366 -4.81 -1.64 38.30
CA SER A 366 -3.40 -1.73 38.66
C SER A 366 -3.11 -1.00 39.97
N THR A 367 -2.11 -1.47 40.71
CA THR A 367 -1.60 -0.77 41.90
C THR A 367 -0.75 0.45 41.56
N ASP A 368 -0.32 0.61 40.31
CA ASP A 368 0.45 1.76 39.85
C ASP A 368 -0.45 2.92 39.42
N TRP A 369 -0.36 4.05 40.13
CA TRP A 369 -1.15 5.24 39.85
C TRP A 369 -0.95 5.80 38.44
N LYS A 370 0.24 5.65 37.84
CA LYS A 370 0.46 6.08 36.44
C LYS A 370 -0.35 5.23 35.47
N SER A 371 -0.40 3.91 35.69
CA SER A 371 -1.26 3.00 34.94
C SER A 371 -2.74 3.36 35.08
N VAL A 372 -3.20 3.68 36.30
CA VAL A 372 -4.60 4.08 36.55
C VAL A 372 -4.97 5.33 35.75
N CYS A 373 -4.15 6.38 35.81
CA CYS A 373 -4.35 7.59 35.01
C CYS A 373 -4.32 7.29 33.50
N GLY A 374 -3.35 6.50 33.04
CA GLY A 374 -3.22 6.12 31.63
C GLY A 374 -4.41 5.34 31.11
N GLY A 375 -5.05 4.49 31.93
CA GLY A 375 -6.27 3.76 31.57
C GLY A 375 -7.46 4.69 31.32
N LEU A 376 -7.65 5.69 32.19
CA LEU A 376 -8.73 6.68 32.04
C LEU A 376 -8.45 7.70 30.93
N GLU A 377 -7.19 8.07 30.71
CA GLU A 377 -6.76 8.85 29.54
C GLU A 377 -7.08 8.10 28.25
N LEU A 378 -6.79 6.81 28.17
CA LEU A 378 -7.14 5.96 27.03
C LEU A 378 -8.66 5.92 26.77
N VAL A 379 -9.49 5.86 27.82
CA VAL A 379 -10.95 5.98 27.69
C VAL A 379 -11.33 7.34 27.12
N SER A 380 -10.77 8.42 27.65
CA SER A 380 -11.09 9.78 27.20
C SER A 380 -10.60 10.09 25.78
N GLU A 381 -9.46 9.54 25.37
CA GLU A 381 -8.82 9.82 24.07
C GLU A 381 -9.41 9.00 22.93
N LEU A 382 -9.85 7.77 23.20
CA LEU A 382 -10.17 6.80 22.15
C LEU A 382 -11.56 6.15 22.30
N VAL A 383 -11.99 5.82 23.52
CA VAL A 383 -13.31 5.20 23.76
C VAL A 383 -14.42 6.23 23.60
N VAL A 384 -14.35 7.33 24.33
CA VAL A 384 -15.37 8.40 24.33
C VAL A 384 -15.61 8.96 22.93
N PRO A 385 -14.57 9.34 22.15
CA PRO A 385 -14.70 9.74 20.74
C PRO A 385 -15.37 8.74 19.80
N CYS A 386 -15.34 7.43 20.12
CA CYS A 386 -15.94 6.41 19.27
C CYS A 386 -17.45 6.26 19.52
N ILE A 387 -17.93 6.59 20.71
CA ILE A 387 -19.32 6.35 21.17
C ILE A 387 -20.38 6.95 20.23
N PRO A 388 -20.30 8.23 19.78
CA PRO A 388 -21.34 8.79 18.92
C PRO A 388 -21.58 7.97 17.64
N ARG A 389 -20.48 7.46 17.05
CA ARG A 389 -20.52 6.70 15.80
C ARG A 389 -21.06 5.28 16.00
N LEU A 390 -20.79 4.65 17.15
CA LEU A 390 -21.38 3.34 17.48
C LEU A 390 -22.87 3.49 17.85
N SER A 391 -23.23 4.53 18.59
CA SER A 391 -24.63 4.79 18.97
C SER A 391 -25.51 5.12 17.77
N ALA A 392 -24.96 5.83 16.77
CA ALA A 392 -25.66 6.14 15.52
C ALA A 392 -25.66 4.98 14.50
N SER A 393 -24.93 3.89 14.77
CA SER A 393 -24.87 2.73 13.88
C SER A 393 -26.24 2.04 13.79
N LEU A 394 -26.57 1.51 12.61
CA LEU A 394 -27.80 0.74 12.41
C LEU A 394 -27.74 -0.64 13.09
N GLN A 395 -26.54 -1.15 13.39
CA GLN A 395 -26.33 -2.47 13.99
C GLN A 395 -26.58 -2.46 15.51
N ASP A 396 -27.48 -3.33 15.99
CA ASP A 396 -27.74 -3.51 17.44
C ASP A 396 -26.48 -3.87 18.23
N ALA A 397 -25.57 -4.64 17.64
CA ALA A 397 -24.33 -5.05 18.30
C ALA A 397 -23.40 -3.86 18.62
N ASP A 398 -23.39 -2.79 17.82
CA ASP A 398 -22.61 -1.58 18.11
C ASP A 398 -23.20 -0.80 19.28
N ARG A 399 -24.53 -0.67 19.33
CA ARG A 399 -25.23 -0.06 20.46
C ARG A 399 -25.02 -0.87 21.74
N GLY A 400 -25.10 -2.20 21.63
CA GLY A 400 -24.84 -3.12 22.74
C GLY A 400 -23.42 -2.99 23.31
N ALA A 401 -22.41 -2.82 22.46
CA ALA A 401 -21.02 -2.62 22.90
C ALA A 401 -20.84 -1.30 23.69
N VAL A 402 -21.50 -0.21 23.27
CA VAL A 402 -21.48 1.06 24.03
C VAL A 402 -22.09 0.87 25.42
N GLU A 403 -23.24 0.22 25.51
CA GLU A 403 -23.88 -0.05 26.80
C GLU A 403 -23.07 -1.00 27.68
N GLN A 404 -22.39 -1.99 27.09
CA GLN A 404 -21.46 -2.87 27.80
C GLN A 404 -20.32 -2.06 28.46
N VAL A 405 -19.73 -1.12 27.73
CA VAL A 405 -18.68 -0.24 28.25
C VAL A 405 -19.23 0.68 29.36
N ARG A 406 -20.38 1.31 29.14
CA ARG A 406 -21.04 2.17 30.15
C ARG A 406 -21.32 1.41 31.44
N ASN A 407 -21.94 0.23 31.33
CA ASN A 407 -22.25 -0.63 32.47
C ASN A 407 -20.98 -1.08 33.21
N CYS A 408 -19.92 -1.41 32.48
CA CYS A 408 -18.63 -1.78 33.06
C CYS A 408 -18.08 -0.68 33.98
N TRP A 409 -18.03 0.57 33.51
CA TRP A 409 -17.53 1.70 34.31
C TRP A 409 -18.48 2.11 35.43
N CYS A 410 -19.80 2.02 35.23
CA CYS A 410 -20.77 2.26 36.29
C CYS A 410 -20.67 1.23 37.44
N ASN A 411 -20.39 -0.04 37.13
CA ASN A 411 -20.24 -1.09 38.15
C ASN A 411 -19.06 -0.86 39.09
N PHE A 412 -18.03 -0.12 38.65
CA PHE A 412 -16.91 0.27 39.51
C PHE A 412 -17.33 1.22 40.65
N LEU A 413 -18.39 2.02 40.49
CA LEU A 413 -18.91 2.87 41.57
C LEU A 413 -19.45 2.07 42.76
N ALA A 414 -19.99 0.88 42.49
CA ALA A 414 -20.49 -0.05 43.49
C ALA A 414 -19.41 -0.98 44.06
N SER A 415 -18.20 -0.96 43.49
CA SER A 415 -17.07 -1.79 43.91
C SER A 415 -16.26 -1.13 45.04
N PRO A 416 -15.53 -1.91 45.86
CA PRO A 416 -14.68 -1.36 46.91
C PRO A 416 -13.43 -0.71 46.30
N LEU A 417 -13.54 0.54 45.88
CA LEU A 417 -12.44 1.38 45.41
C LEU A 417 -11.89 2.25 46.56
N ASP A 418 -10.59 2.51 46.54
CA ASP A 418 -10.00 3.54 47.39
C ASP A 418 -10.46 4.95 46.97
N ASP A 419 -10.27 5.94 47.85
CA ASP A 419 -10.73 7.31 47.64
C ASP A 419 -10.10 7.95 46.38
N ARG A 420 -8.88 7.53 46.02
CA ARG A 420 -8.13 8.10 44.90
C ARG A 420 -8.68 7.60 43.56
N HIS A 421 -8.96 6.31 43.45
CA HIS A 421 -9.60 5.69 42.28
C HIS A 421 -11.03 6.20 42.10
N ARG A 422 -11.79 6.30 43.20
CA ARG A 422 -13.17 6.81 43.16
C ARG A 422 -13.23 8.25 42.64
N ALA A 423 -12.43 9.16 43.20
CA ALA A 423 -12.40 10.55 42.77
C ALA A 423 -12.02 10.70 41.28
N LYS A 424 -11.06 9.90 40.80
CA LYS A 424 -10.64 9.95 39.40
C LYS A 424 -11.69 9.35 38.46
N LEU A 425 -12.39 8.28 38.87
CA LEU A 425 -13.50 7.71 38.10
C LEU A 425 -14.67 8.70 37.97
N GLU A 426 -15.05 9.37 39.06
CA GLU A 426 -16.12 10.38 39.09
C GLU A 426 -15.84 11.59 38.18
N GLU A 427 -14.56 11.95 37.97
CA GLU A 427 -14.15 12.99 37.02
C GLU A 427 -14.42 12.60 35.55
N TYR A 428 -14.32 11.30 35.21
CA TYR A 428 -14.39 10.82 33.82
C TYR A 428 -15.75 10.25 33.45
N LEU A 429 -16.52 9.75 34.42
CA LEU A 429 -17.80 9.12 34.17
C LEU A 429 -18.81 10.02 33.44
N PRO A 430 -18.93 11.34 33.75
CA PRO A 430 -19.80 12.23 32.98
C PRO A 430 -19.41 12.30 31.49
N LYS A 431 -18.10 12.26 31.19
CA LYS A 431 -17.58 12.26 29.82
C LYS A 431 -17.91 10.98 29.05
N LEU A 432 -18.26 9.89 29.74
CA LEU A 432 -18.63 8.60 29.13
C LEU A 432 -20.16 8.49 28.95
N LEU A 433 -20.93 9.04 29.88
CA LEU A 433 -22.39 8.94 29.89
C LEU A 433 -23.05 10.03 29.03
N ASP A 434 -22.61 11.28 29.12
CA ASP A 434 -23.22 12.44 28.45
C ASP A 434 -22.59 12.75 27.08
N VAL A 435 -22.26 11.71 26.32
CA VAL A 435 -21.60 11.86 25.00
C VAL A 435 -22.64 12.16 23.93
N THR A 436 -22.58 13.36 23.35
CA THR A 436 -23.33 13.73 22.14
C THR A 436 -22.36 13.97 20.98
N SER A 437 -22.85 13.86 19.73
CA SER A 437 -22.00 14.02 18.54
C SER A 437 -21.37 15.42 18.40
N GLU A 438 -21.89 16.42 19.11
CA GLU A 438 -21.44 17.81 19.04
C GLU A 438 -20.41 18.17 20.13
N SER A 439 -20.39 17.43 21.25
CA SER A 439 -19.50 17.71 22.38
C SER A 439 -18.18 16.94 22.35
N CYS A 440 -18.02 15.99 21.40
CA CYS A 440 -16.93 15.02 21.43
C CYS A 440 -15.89 15.26 20.32
N PRO A 441 -14.58 15.34 20.63
CA PRO A 441 -13.54 15.49 19.61
C PRO A 441 -13.46 14.25 18.70
N GLU A 442 -13.25 14.46 17.40
CA GLU A 442 -13.02 13.36 16.46
C GLU A 442 -11.67 12.69 16.68
N ILE A 443 -11.63 11.37 16.51
CA ILE A 443 -10.36 10.62 16.50
C ILE A 443 -9.54 11.09 15.30
N LYS A 444 -8.34 11.62 15.58
CA LYS A 444 -7.44 12.12 14.54
C LYS A 444 -7.10 11.00 13.54
N PRO A 445 -7.01 11.32 12.24
CA PRO A 445 -6.60 10.33 11.25
C PRO A 445 -5.19 9.81 11.57
N PRO A 446 -4.91 8.52 11.31
CA PRO A 446 -3.62 7.93 11.59
C PRO A 446 -2.51 8.56 10.73
N PRO A 447 -1.28 8.69 11.25
CA PRO A 447 -0.22 9.48 10.63
C PRO A 447 0.46 8.82 9.41
N VAL A 448 0.38 7.49 9.25
CA VAL A 448 1.12 6.76 8.22
C VAL A 448 0.20 5.79 7.48
N MET A 449 0.08 5.96 6.16
CA MET A 449 -0.50 4.97 5.26
C MET A 449 0.63 4.32 4.47
N ARG A 450 0.74 2.98 4.52
CA ARG A 450 1.74 2.25 3.73
C ARG A 450 1.51 2.47 2.22
N PRO A 451 2.58 2.44 1.40
CA PRO A 451 2.46 2.57 -0.05
C PRO A 451 1.47 1.55 -0.62
N LEU A 452 0.64 2.02 -1.55
CA LEU A 452 -0.47 1.27 -2.14
C LEU A 452 0.05 0.49 -3.36
N SER A 453 0.51 -0.74 -3.18
CA SER A 453 0.63 -1.67 -4.30
C SER A 453 -0.54 -2.64 -4.29
N SER A 454 -1.22 -2.81 -5.44
CA SER A 454 -2.40 -3.68 -5.55
C SER A 454 -2.09 -5.12 -5.14
N ARG A 455 -0.91 -5.63 -5.51
CA ARG A 455 -0.45 -6.99 -5.17
C ARG A 455 -0.18 -7.15 -3.67
N ASP A 456 0.52 -6.20 -3.04
CA ASP A 456 0.71 -6.20 -1.58
C ASP A 456 -0.64 -6.14 -0.82
N LEU A 457 -1.58 -5.33 -1.29
CA LEU A 457 -2.90 -5.23 -0.65
C LEU A 457 -3.69 -6.53 -0.74
N CYS A 458 -3.68 -7.22 -1.88
CA CYS A 458 -4.31 -8.53 -2.02
C CYS A 458 -3.71 -9.56 -1.07
N ASP A 459 -2.39 -9.70 -1.07
CA ASP A 459 -1.70 -10.68 -0.24
C ASP A 459 -1.89 -10.40 1.26
N ARG A 460 -1.85 -9.12 1.65
CA ARG A 460 -2.15 -8.70 3.03
C ARG A 460 -3.59 -8.98 3.41
N PHE A 461 -4.53 -8.80 2.49
CA PHE A 461 -5.94 -9.09 2.75
C PHE A 461 -6.16 -10.57 3.00
N VAL A 462 -5.62 -11.44 2.13
CA VAL A 462 -5.66 -12.89 2.29
C VAL A 462 -5.08 -13.30 3.64
N ARG A 463 -3.85 -12.86 3.96
CA ARG A 463 -3.20 -13.17 5.25
C ARG A 463 -4.02 -12.68 6.44
N ALA A 464 -4.56 -11.46 6.39
CA ALA A 464 -5.37 -10.91 7.48
C ALA A 464 -6.65 -11.72 7.69
N MET A 465 -7.33 -12.10 6.61
CA MET A 465 -8.56 -12.86 6.68
C MET A 465 -8.34 -14.32 7.09
N GLU A 466 -7.22 -14.94 6.71
CA GLU A 466 -6.80 -16.25 7.23
C GLU A 466 -6.55 -16.19 8.75
N LEU A 467 -5.86 -15.15 9.24
CA LEU A 467 -5.65 -14.95 10.69
C LEU A 467 -6.96 -14.75 11.46
N VAL A 468 -7.93 -14.07 10.83
CA VAL A 468 -9.28 -13.90 11.37
C VAL A 468 -10.01 -15.24 11.45
N ASN A 469 -9.96 -16.04 10.39
CA ASN A 469 -10.63 -17.34 10.30
C ASN A 469 -9.97 -18.41 11.19
N ALA A 470 -8.67 -18.33 11.43
CA ALA A 470 -7.91 -19.27 12.26
C ALA A 470 -8.10 -19.05 13.77
N ASN A 471 -8.53 -17.85 14.21
CA ASN A 471 -8.68 -17.50 15.62
C ASN A 471 -10.10 -17.02 15.99
N PRO A 472 -11.18 -17.73 15.65
CA PRO A 472 -12.54 -17.27 15.93
C PRO A 472 -12.79 -17.03 17.43
N THR A 473 -12.11 -17.78 18.31
CA THR A 473 -12.24 -17.72 19.78
C THR A 473 -11.37 -16.64 20.45
N ALA A 474 -10.38 -16.07 19.77
CA ALA A 474 -9.67 -14.89 20.29
C ALA A 474 -10.53 -13.62 20.18
N PHE A 475 -11.64 -13.67 19.43
CA PHE A 475 -12.47 -12.53 19.04
C PHE A 475 -13.94 -12.65 19.46
N THR A 476 -14.28 -13.65 20.28
CA THR A 476 -15.52 -13.70 21.06
C THR A 476 -15.19 -13.52 22.54
N THR A 477 -15.40 -12.32 23.06
CA THR A 477 -15.75 -12.13 24.48
C THR A 477 -17.21 -11.79 24.60
#